data_AF-A0A920I0G6-F1
#
_entry.id   AF-A0A920I0G6-F1
#
_cell.length_a   1.000
_cell.length_b   1.000
_cell.length_c   1.000
_cell.angle_alpha   90.00
_cell.angle_beta   90.00
_cell.angle_gamma   90.00
#
_symmetry.space_group_name_H-M   'P 1'
#
loop_
_entity.id
_entity.type
_entity.pdbx_description
1 polymer ?
#
loop_
_entity_poly.entity_id
_entity_poly.type
_entity_poly.pdbx_seq_one_letter_code
_entity_poly.pdbx_strand_id
1 'polypeptide(L)'
;MTLSQGVAEPDGADAGMAVPLSKQRLRVWLRLLDRNREILGRLRGSLRAEFDTTLPRFDVMATLDRHRDGLRMSHLSAHLKVSNGNVTGIVDSLIP
;
A
#
# COMPACT_ATOMS: atom_id res chain seq x y z
N MET A 1 69.28 21.00 3.57
CA MET A 1 68.39 21.90 4.33
C MET A 1 67.08 21.98 3.57
N THR A 2 66.04 21.45 4.18
CA THR A 2 64.73 21.06 3.66
C THR A 2 63.80 22.23 3.38
N LEU A 3 63.22 22.27 2.18
CA LEU A 3 61.92 22.92 1.94
C LEU A 3 61.03 21.91 1.21
N SER A 4 60.42 21.01 2.01
CA SER A 4 59.34 20.14 1.55
C SER A 4 58.08 21.00 1.49
N GLN A 5 57.58 21.25 0.28
CA GLN A 5 56.20 21.69 0.09
C GLN A 5 55.27 20.63 0.69
N GLY A 6 54.53 21.02 1.73
CA GLY A 6 53.34 20.27 2.13
C GLY A 6 52.29 20.48 1.05
N VAL A 7 52.09 19.46 0.22
CA VAL A 7 50.90 19.32 -0.63
C VAL A 7 49.69 19.43 0.29
N ALA A 8 48.81 20.38 0.00
CA ALA A 8 47.52 20.49 0.65
C ALA A 8 46.75 19.18 0.42
N GLU A 9 46.57 18.42 1.49
CA GLU A 9 45.63 17.31 1.54
C GLU A 9 44.23 17.94 1.39
N PRO A 10 43.40 17.54 0.40
CA PRO A 10 42.03 18.00 0.37
C PRO A 10 41.33 17.42 1.60
N ASP A 11 41.09 18.30 2.57
CA ASP A 11 40.38 18.03 3.82
C ASP A 11 39.11 17.24 3.53
N GLY A 12 38.91 16.24 4.37
CA GLY A 12 38.02 15.12 4.16
C GLY A 12 36.62 15.58 3.82
N ALA A 13 36.20 15.19 2.62
CA ALA A 13 34.86 14.76 2.29
C ALA A 13 33.72 15.51 3.02
N ASP A 14 33.08 16.39 2.26
CA ASP A 14 31.66 16.71 2.40
C ASP A 14 30.77 15.46 2.16
N ALA A 15 31.01 14.41 2.96
CA ALA A 15 30.13 13.26 3.16
C ALA A 15 29.18 13.53 4.32
N GLY A 16 29.00 14.82 4.67
CA GLY A 16 28.17 15.30 5.76
C GLY A 16 26.70 15.27 5.38
N MET A 17 26.01 14.22 5.81
CA MET A 17 24.55 14.11 5.91
C MET A 17 23.79 13.58 4.68
N ALA A 18 24.38 12.68 3.89
CA ALA A 18 23.58 11.83 3.02
C ALA A 18 22.62 10.97 3.87
N VAL A 19 21.31 11.22 3.77
CA VAL A 19 20.31 10.48 4.55
C VAL A 19 20.44 8.98 4.23
N PRO A 20 20.57 8.09 5.23
CA PRO A 20 20.68 6.66 4.97
C PRO A 20 19.54 6.15 4.08
N LEU A 21 19.85 5.29 3.11
CA LEU A 21 18.86 4.75 2.16
C LEU A 21 17.67 4.09 2.87
N SER A 22 17.88 3.48 4.05
CA SER A 22 16.82 2.93 4.89
C SER A 22 15.81 4.00 5.34
N LYS A 23 16.28 5.16 5.77
CA LYS A 23 15.44 6.31 6.17
C LYS A 23 14.71 6.92 4.98
N GLN A 24 15.34 6.93 3.80
CA GLN A 24 14.67 7.36 2.56
C GLN A 24 13.53 6.41 2.17
N ARG A 25 13.77 5.09 2.16
CA ARG A 25 12.76 4.05 1.89
C ARG A 25 11.59 4.12 2.86
N LEU A 26 11.87 4.29 4.16
CA LEU A 26 10.82 4.44 5.17
C LEU A 26 9.95 5.68 4.92
N ARG A 27 10.57 6.84 4.60
CA ARG A 27 9.81 8.05 4.27
C ARG A 27 8.91 7.86 3.05
N VAL A 28 9.40 7.18 2.02
CA VAL A 28 8.60 6.85 0.83
C VAL A 28 7.44 5.93 1.21
N TRP A 29 7.71 4.88 1.99
CA TRP A 29 6.69 3.92 2.44
C TRP A 29 5.59 4.61 3.25
N LEU A 30 5.94 5.47 4.21
CA LEU A 30 4.98 6.20 5.02
C LEU A 30 4.14 7.16 4.16
N ARG A 31 4.77 7.91 3.24
CA ARG A 31 4.05 8.79 2.32
C ARG A 31 3.07 8.01 1.44
N LEU A 32 3.49 6.86 0.90
CA LEU A 32 2.63 5.99 0.10
C LEU A 32 1.46 5.47 0.94
N LEU A 33 1.72 5.02 2.17
CA LEU A 33 0.71 4.53 3.09
C LEU A 33 -0.32 5.61 3.43
N ASP A 34 0.12 6.83 3.70
CA ASP A 34 -0.78 7.95 4.00
C ASP A 34 -1.62 8.35 2.79
N ARG A 35 -1.02 8.42 1.60
CA ARG A 35 -1.78 8.66 0.36
C ARG A 35 -2.80 7.55 0.11
N ASN A 36 -2.41 6.28 0.32
CA ASN A 36 -3.31 5.14 0.15
C ASN A 36 -4.49 5.19 1.13
N ARG A 37 -4.24 5.49 2.41
CA ARG A 37 -5.29 5.68 3.42
C ARG A 37 -6.27 6.78 3.04
N GLU A 38 -5.77 7.92 2.56
CA GLU A 38 -6.60 9.04 2.13
C GLU A 38 -7.51 8.64 0.96
N ILE A 39 -6.96 8.02 -0.08
CA ILE A 39 -7.71 7.56 -1.25
C ILE A 39 -8.79 6.55 -0.84
N LEU A 40 -8.43 5.54 -0.03
CA LEU A 40 -9.37 4.55 0.46
C LEU A 40 -10.44 5.14 1.38
N GLY A 41 -10.08 6.16 2.18
CA GLY A 41 -11.02 6.89 3.02
C GLY A 41 -12.10 7.58 2.19
N ARG A 42 -11.68 8.32 1.15
CA ARG A 42 -12.60 8.97 0.20
C ARG A 42 -13.50 7.96 -0.50
N LEU A 43 -12.93 6.86 -1.01
CA LEU A 43 -13.69 5.81 -1.69
C LEU A 43 -14.73 5.15 -0.79
N ARG A 44 -14.38 4.83 0.47
CA ARG A 44 -15.33 4.29 1.45
C ARG A 44 -16.43 5.29 1.79
N GLY A 45 -16.10 6.58 1.84
CA GLY A 45 -17.08 7.65 2.03
C GLY A 45 -18.11 7.68 0.91
N SER A 46 -17.67 7.77 -0.34
CA SER A 46 -18.54 7.75 -1.52
C SER A 46 -19.37 6.47 -1.62
N LEU A 47 -18.76 5.29 -1.44
CA LEU A 47 -19.49 4.02 -1.49
C LEU A 47 -20.63 3.93 -0.46
N ARG A 48 -20.43 4.47 0.74
CA ARG A 48 -21.49 4.50 1.75
C ARG A 48 -22.55 5.54 1.45
N ALA A 49 -22.14 6.75 1.08
CA ALA A 49 -23.06 7.88 0.88
C ALA A 49 -23.93 7.71 -0.37
N GLU A 50 -23.38 7.16 -1.45
CA GLU A 50 -24.04 7.11 -2.76
C GLU A 50 -24.66 5.74 -3.07
N PHE A 51 -24.16 4.66 -2.48
CA PHE A 51 -24.53 3.28 -2.86
C PHE A 51 -24.87 2.36 -1.68
N ASP A 52 -24.90 2.88 -0.44
CA ASP A 52 -25.16 2.10 0.79
C ASP A 52 -24.35 0.80 0.87
N THR A 53 -23.09 0.86 0.45
CA THR A 53 -22.21 -0.32 0.40
C THR A 53 -20.85 -0.03 1.00
N THR A 54 -20.05 -1.08 1.11
CA THR A 54 -18.69 -1.01 1.65
C THR A 54 -17.69 -1.46 0.59
N LEU A 55 -16.44 -0.98 0.73
CA LEU A 55 -15.37 -1.38 -0.16
C LEU A 55 -15.19 -2.91 -0.24
N PRO A 56 -15.21 -3.68 0.87
CA PRO A 56 -15.13 -5.14 0.80
C PRO A 56 -16.29 -5.80 0.04
N ARG A 57 -17.53 -5.32 0.22
CA ARG A 57 -18.70 -5.81 -0.53
C ARG A 57 -18.55 -5.54 -2.02
N PHE A 58 -18.13 -4.33 -2.38
CA PHE A 58 -17.84 -3.95 -3.76
C PHE A 58 -16.75 -4.83 -4.37
N ASP A 59 -15.64 -5.08 -3.67
CA ASP A 59 -14.53 -5.88 -4.17
C ASP A 59 -14.96 -7.33 -4.48
N VAL A 60 -15.80 -7.92 -3.62
CA VAL A 60 -16.43 -9.23 -3.87
C VAL A 60 -17.29 -9.17 -5.14
N MET A 61 -18.24 -8.23 -5.20
CA MET A 61 -19.15 -8.11 -6.34
C MET A 61 -18.41 -7.86 -7.65
N ALA A 62 -17.42 -6.98 -7.68
CA ALA A 62 -16.60 -6.69 -8.85
C ALA A 62 -15.75 -7.90 -9.28
N THR A 63 -15.33 -8.75 -8.33
CA THR A 63 -14.59 -9.97 -8.64
C THR A 63 -15.50 -11.03 -9.25
N LEU A 64 -16.71 -11.20 -8.72
CA LEU A 64 -17.74 -12.08 -9.29
C LEU A 64 -18.21 -11.56 -10.66
N ASP A 65 -18.33 -10.24 -10.82
CA ASP A 65 -18.69 -9.60 -12.09
C ASP A 65 -17.69 -9.94 -13.20
N ARG A 66 -16.39 -9.98 -12.87
CA ARG A 66 -15.32 -10.40 -13.80
C ARG A 66 -15.29 -11.92 -14.06
N HIS A 67 -15.89 -12.74 -13.22
CA HIS A 67 -15.92 -14.20 -13.33
C HIS A 67 -17.37 -14.70 -13.36
N ARG A 68 -18.03 -14.46 -14.49
CA ARG A 68 -19.48 -14.68 -14.69
C ARG A 68 -19.94 -16.13 -14.43
N ASP A 69 -19.06 -17.11 -14.63
CA ASP A 69 -19.34 -18.53 -14.36
C ASP A 69 -19.33 -18.88 -12.85
N GLY A 70 -19.04 -17.89 -12.01
CA GLY A 70 -18.89 -18.05 -10.57
C GLY A 70 -17.47 -18.40 -10.16
N LEU A 71 -17.19 -18.23 -8.87
CA LEU A 71 -15.91 -18.58 -8.25
C LEU A 71 -16.13 -19.45 -7.02
N ARG A 72 -15.29 -20.48 -6.86
CA ARG A 72 -15.18 -21.19 -5.58
C ARG A 72 -14.68 -20.22 -4.50
N MET A 73 -15.14 -20.40 -3.27
CA MET A 73 -14.72 -19.56 -2.14
C MET A 73 -13.20 -19.47 -1.96
N SER A 74 -12.48 -20.59 -2.12
CA SER A 74 -11.01 -20.63 -2.05
C SER A 74 -10.32 -19.78 -3.12
N HIS A 75 -10.94 -19.66 -4.30
CA HIS A 75 -10.41 -18.81 -5.37
C HIS A 75 -10.78 -17.34 -5.12
N LEU A 76 -12.01 -17.09 -4.67
CA LEU A 76 -12.44 -15.74 -4.31
C LEU A 76 -11.55 -15.13 -3.21
N SER A 77 -11.24 -15.88 -2.16
CA SER A 77 -10.36 -15.43 -1.08
C SER A 77 -8.92 -15.19 -1.53
N ALA A 78 -8.40 -16.04 -2.42
CA ALA A 78 -7.09 -15.83 -3.04
C ALA A 78 -7.05 -14.55 -3.90
N HIS A 79 -8.08 -14.29 -4.72
CA HIS A 79 -8.18 -13.07 -5.52
C HIS A 79 -8.25 -11.80 -4.67
N LEU A 80 -9.00 -11.86 -3.57
CA LEU A 80 -9.19 -10.74 -2.66
C LEU A 80 -8.06 -10.61 -1.62
N LYS A 81 -7.10 -11.54 -1.59
CA LYS A 81 -5.98 -11.60 -0.64
C LYS A 81 -6.43 -11.54 0.83
N VAL A 82 -7.48 -12.30 1.14
CA VAL A 82 -8.06 -12.39 2.49
C VAL A 82 -8.22 -13.85 2.91
N SER A 83 -8.45 -14.09 4.20
CA SER A 83 -8.75 -15.43 4.70
C SER A 83 -10.13 -15.90 4.25
N ASN A 84 -10.33 -17.23 4.18
CA ASN A 84 -11.63 -17.82 3.88
C ASN A 84 -12.72 -17.34 4.87
N GLY A 85 -12.41 -17.25 6.17
CA GLY A 85 -13.36 -16.78 7.18
C GLY A 85 -13.79 -15.33 6.98
N ASN A 86 -12.86 -14.45 6.55
CA ASN A 86 -13.21 -13.06 6.24
C ASN A 86 -14.07 -12.96 4.97
N VAL A 87 -13.78 -13.75 3.93
CA VAL A 87 -14.64 -13.80 2.73
C VAL A 87 -16.04 -14.26 3.07
N THR A 88 -16.19 -15.33 3.85
CA THR A 88 -17.50 -15.83 4.24
C THR A 88 -18.33 -14.74 4.91
N GLY A 89 -17.78 -14.04 5.91
CA GLY A 89 -18.51 -12.95 6.56
C GLY A 89 -18.90 -11.79 5.63
N ILE A 90 -18.04 -11.45 4.65
CA ILE A 90 -18.40 -10.41 3.66
C ILE A 90 -19.50 -10.92 2.73
N VAL A 91 -19.40 -12.16 2.25
CA VAL A 91 -20.41 -12.76 1.35
C VAL A 91 -21.75 -12.92 2.06
N ASP A 92 -21.75 -13.39 3.30
CA ASP A 92 -22.97 -13.53 4.10
C ASP A 92 -23.65 -12.17 4.27
N SER A 93 -22.89 -11.08 4.41
CA SER A 93 -23.48 -9.74 4.46
C SER A 93 -24.22 -9.37 3.17
N LEU A 94 -23.84 -9.91 2.00
CA LEU A 94 -24.46 -9.60 0.70
C LEU A 94 -25.84 -10.22 0.55
N ILE A 95 -26.16 -11.25 1.34
CA ILE A 95 -27.44 -11.95 1.29
C ILE A 95 -28.33 -11.33 2.39
N PRO A 96 -29.48 -10.73 2.02
CA PRO A 96 -30.38 -10.10 2.99
C PRO A 96 -31.07 -11.10 3.93
#